data_AF-A0A2V7MB36-F1
#
_entry.id   AF-A0A2V7MB36-F1
#
_cell.length_a   1.000
_cell.length_b   1.000
_cell.length_c   1.000
_cell.angle_alpha   90.00
_cell.angle_beta   90.00
_cell.angle_gamma   90.00
#
_symmetry.space_group_name_H-M   'P 1'
#
loop_
_entity.id
_entity.type
_entity.pdbx_description
1 polymer ?
#
loop_
_entity_poly.entity_id
_entity_poly.type
_entity_poly.pdbx_seq_one_letter_code
_entity_poly.pdbx_strand_id
1 'polypeptide(L)'
;ERRRETSWAHQIATAALFTAPLLVYGAHPKAILEHPAADLIKSIPSVWDETRVLAFSEIGEVVAFARRHRAVWFLVVANGPTARSVAVPLSFLGGGACEALLVADQLDDPAAVRVDHSTVRRDDSLKVDLRAGGGFVARFA
;
A
#
# COMPACT_ATOMS: atom_id res chain seq x y z
N GLU A 1 6.72 1.96 22.11
CA GLU A 1 6.35 3.39 22.05
C GLU A 1 6.80 4.18 20.81
N ARG A 2 7.62 3.63 19.90
CA ARG A 2 8.40 4.41 18.92
C ARG A 2 7.73 4.74 17.56
N ARG A 3 6.45 4.42 17.36
CA ARG A 3 5.75 4.58 16.05
C ARG A 3 4.62 5.62 16.05
N ARG A 4 4.58 6.49 17.04
CA ARG A 4 3.41 7.36 17.27
C ARG A 4 2.99 8.19 16.04
N GLU A 5 3.88 8.43 15.08
CA GLU A 5 3.58 9.22 13.89
C GLU A 5 3.14 8.43 12.65
N THR A 6 3.46 7.13 12.54
CA THR A 6 3.13 6.35 11.32
C THR A 6 2.73 4.91 11.62
N SER A 7 1.78 4.37 10.87
CA SER A 7 1.31 2.99 11.01
C SER A 7 2.24 1.95 10.36
N TRP A 8 1.98 0.66 10.62
CA TRP A 8 2.64 -0.42 9.87
C TRP A 8 2.35 -0.32 8.37
N ALA A 9 1.09 -0.11 7.97
CA ALA A 9 0.74 -0.02 6.55
C ALA A 9 1.45 1.17 5.87
N HIS A 10 1.60 2.30 6.57
CA HIS A 10 2.40 3.44 6.11
C HIS A 10 3.87 3.05 5.90
N GLN A 11 4.49 2.38 6.87
CA GLN A 11 5.89 1.93 6.77
C GLN A 11 6.12 0.89 5.67
N ILE A 12 5.11 0.05 5.39
CA ILE A 12 5.16 -0.87 4.24
C ILE A 12 5.02 -0.07 2.93
N ALA A 13 4.13 0.91 2.88
CA ALA A 13 3.92 1.77 1.73
C ALA A 13 5.20 2.54 1.34
N THR A 14 6.02 2.99 2.29
CA THR A 14 7.27 3.71 1.96
C THR A 14 8.23 2.87 1.12
N ALA A 15 8.25 1.54 1.28
CA ALA A 15 9.10 0.65 0.48
C ALA A 15 8.68 0.61 -1.01
N ALA A 16 7.42 0.91 -1.32
CA ALA A 16 6.92 0.96 -2.68
C ALA A 16 6.74 2.40 -3.22
N LEU A 17 6.64 3.41 -2.35
CA LEU A 17 6.56 4.83 -2.75
C LEU A 17 7.94 5.40 -3.11
N PHE A 18 8.94 5.16 -2.27
CA PHE A 18 10.28 5.67 -2.50
C PHE A 18 10.99 4.83 -3.56
N THR A 19 11.24 5.44 -4.71
CA THR A 19 11.90 4.76 -5.81
C THR A 19 13.39 4.62 -5.50
N ALA A 20 13.83 3.39 -5.26
CA ALA A 20 15.23 3.06 -5.03
C ALA A 20 15.55 1.67 -5.60
N PRO A 21 16.66 1.49 -6.34
CA PRO A 21 17.04 0.19 -6.88
C PRO A 21 17.43 -0.83 -5.79
N LEU A 22 17.72 -0.35 -4.58
CA LEU A 22 17.96 -1.14 -3.37
C LEU A 22 16.93 -0.76 -2.31
N LEU A 23 16.16 -1.75 -1.83
CA LEU A 23 15.25 -1.59 -0.71
C LEU A 23 15.91 -2.07 0.57
N VAL A 24 15.86 -1.24 1.61
CA VAL A 24 16.40 -1.56 2.94
C VAL A 24 15.26 -1.56 3.95
N TYR A 25 15.03 -2.70 4.58
CA TYR A 25 14.04 -2.83 5.66
C TYR A 25 14.73 -2.67 7.02
N GLY A 26 14.50 -1.53 7.68
CA GLY A 26 15.04 -1.20 9.00
C GLY A 26 14.34 -1.93 10.15
N ALA A 27 14.17 -3.26 10.06
CA ALA A 27 13.52 -4.06 11.07
C ALA A 27 14.24 -5.39 11.29
N HIS A 28 14.02 -6.01 12.45
CA HIS A 28 14.56 -7.34 12.73
C HIS A 28 13.94 -8.36 11.76
N PRO A 29 14.73 -9.19 11.04
CA PRO A 29 14.20 -10.09 10.00
C PRO A 29 13.07 -10.99 10.50
N LYS A 30 13.22 -11.58 11.71
CA LYS A 30 12.17 -12.38 12.35
C LYS A 30 10.83 -11.63 12.46
N ALA A 31 10.87 -10.35 12.82
CA ALA A 31 9.66 -9.54 12.97
C ALA A 31 8.98 -9.28 11.62
N ILE A 32 9.72 -9.19 10.51
CA ILE A 32 9.14 -9.08 9.17
C ILE A 32 8.51 -10.42 8.75
N LEU A 33 9.21 -11.52 9.01
CA LEU A 33 8.77 -12.87 8.59
C LEU A 33 7.54 -13.35 9.36
N GLU A 34 7.40 -12.98 10.63
CA GLU A 34 6.25 -13.31 11.48
C GLU A 34 5.10 -12.30 11.36
N HIS A 35 5.29 -11.19 10.63
CA HIS A 35 4.25 -10.17 10.48
C HIS A 35 3.11 -10.67 9.59
N PRO A 36 1.83 -10.38 9.90
CA PRO A 36 0.70 -10.79 9.05
C PRO A 36 0.82 -10.33 7.58
N ALA A 37 1.45 -9.19 7.34
CA ALA A 37 1.69 -8.64 6.00
C ALA A 37 2.98 -9.14 5.32
N ALA A 38 3.64 -10.18 5.84
CA ALA A 38 4.94 -10.65 5.32
C ALA A 38 4.91 -10.95 3.81
N ASP A 39 3.85 -11.55 3.31
CA ASP A 39 3.72 -11.91 1.89
C ASP A 39 3.60 -10.69 0.98
N LEU A 40 2.94 -9.62 1.46
CA LEU A 40 2.92 -8.36 0.74
C LEU A 40 4.32 -7.74 0.75
N ILE A 41 4.96 -7.64 1.91
CA ILE A 41 6.30 -7.03 2.07
C ILE A 41 7.31 -7.69 1.13
N LYS A 42 7.36 -9.03 1.12
CA LYS A 42 8.26 -9.83 0.26
C LYS A 42 8.01 -9.63 -1.24
N SER A 43 6.81 -9.21 -1.62
CA SER A 43 6.43 -9.06 -3.03
C SER A 43 6.75 -7.70 -3.62
N ILE A 44 7.12 -6.71 -2.82
CA ILE A 44 7.42 -5.35 -3.30
C ILE A 44 8.73 -5.38 -4.10
N PRO A 45 8.72 -5.01 -5.40
CA PRO A 45 9.93 -4.93 -6.21
C PRO A 45 10.69 -3.62 -5.94
N SER A 46 11.99 -3.60 -6.23
CA SER A 46 12.80 -2.38 -6.16
C SER A 46 12.72 -1.50 -7.42
N VAL A 47 12.26 -2.07 -8.54
CA VAL A 47 12.16 -1.37 -9.83
C VAL A 47 10.76 -1.52 -10.42
N TRP A 48 10.35 -0.52 -11.18
CA TRP A 48 8.98 -0.39 -11.65
C TRP A 48 8.99 -0.07 -13.14
N ASP A 49 8.16 -0.78 -13.91
CA ASP A 49 8.01 -0.55 -15.34
C ASP A 49 7.12 0.67 -15.61
N GLU A 50 6.18 0.92 -14.70
CA GLU A 50 5.20 1.99 -14.82
C GLU A 50 4.85 2.57 -13.45
N THR A 51 4.60 3.87 -13.40
CA THR A 51 4.12 4.57 -12.21
C THR A 51 3.10 5.61 -12.63
N ARG A 52 1.91 5.54 -12.04
CA ARG A 52 0.82 6.50 -12.23
C ARG A 52 0.54 7.19 -10.90
N VAL A 53 0.66 8.51 -10.90
CA VAL A 53 0.25 9.33 -9.75
C VAL A 53 -1.26 9.47 -9.77
N LEU A 54 -1.92 9.10 -8.66
CA LEU A 54 -3.37 9.20 -8.56
C LEU A 54 -3.78 10.63 -8.25
N ALA A 55 -4.90 11.06 -8.85
CA ALA A 55 -5.33 12.46 -8.89
C ALA A 55 -5.55 13.12 -7.52
N PHE A 56 -5.84 12.33 -6.48
CA PHE A 56 -6.04 12.84 -5.12
C PHE A 56 -4.73 12.99 -4.32
N SER A 57 -3.57 12.72 -4.93
CA SER A 57 -2.27 12.98 -4.30
C SER A 57 -2.06 14.49 -4.12
N GLU A 58 -1.57 14.89 -2.96
CA GLU A 58 -1.43 16.29 -2.56
C GLU A 58 -0.18 16.47 -1.67
N ILE A 59 0.61 17.49 -1.98
CA ILE A 59 1.88 17.77 -1.30
C ILE A 59 1.61 18.06 0.19
N GLY A 60 2.33 17.36 1.07
CA GLY A 60 2.18 17.49 2.52
C GLY A 60 0.99 16.72 3.11
N GLU A 61 0.08 16.22 2.26
CA GLU A 61 -1.21 15.70 2.70
C GLU A 61 -1.36 14.20 2.46
N VAL A 62 -1.15 13.73 1.23
CA VAL A 62 -1.27 12.31 0.88
C VAL A 62 -0.53 12.02 -0.42
N VAL A 63 0.11 10.86 -0.51
CA VAL A 63 0.68 10.36 -1.75
C VAL A 63 0.04 9.03 -2.09
N ALA A 64 -0.40 8.88 -3.35
CA ALA A 64 -1.04 7.68 -3.83
C ALA A 64 -0.59 7.33 -5.25
N PHE A 65 0.07 6.18 -5.41
CA PHE A 65 0.55 5.70 -6.70
C PHE A 65 -0.09 4.36 -7.06
N ALA A 66 -0.36 4.17 -8.35
CA ALA A 66 -0.48 2.84 -8.95
C ALA A 66 0.84 2.54 -9.68
N ARG A 67 1.57 1.52 -9.25
CA ARG A 67 2.87 1.13 -9.83
C ARG A 67 2.82 -0.28 -10.38
N ARG A 68 3.47 -0.53 -11.52
CA ARG A 68 3.51 -1.85 -12.14
C ARG A 68 4.94 -2.39 -12.21
N HIS A 69 5.08 -3.67 -11.92
CA HIS A 69 6.27 -4.45 -12.25
C HIS A 69 5.84 -5.72 -12.96
N ARG A 70 6.24 -5.87 -14.22
CA ARG A 70 5.76 -6.92 -15.14
C ARG A 70 4.24 -6.87 -15.25
N ALA A 71 3.55 -7.96 -14.89
CA ALA A 71 2.09 -8.04 -14.89
C ALA A 71 1.46 -7.60 -13.56
N VAL A 72 2.25 -7.43 -12.50
CA VAL A 72 1.74 -7.18 -11.14
C VAL A 72 1.62 -5.69 -10.90
N TRP A 73 0.43 -5.27 -10.46
CA TRP A 73 0.17 -3.90 -10.03
C TRP A 73 0.22 -3.76 -8.53
N PHE A 74 0.61 -2.58 -8.07
CA PHE A 74 0.58 -2.17 -6.68
C PHE A 74 -0.14 -0.84 -6.56
N LEU A 75 -1.17 -0.77 -5.72
CA LEU A 75 -1.75 0.49 -5.26
C LEU A 75 -1.11 0.80 -3.91
N VAL A 76 -0.48 1.97 -3.79
CA VAL A 76 0.33 2.32 -2.62
C VAL A 76 -0.06 3.72 -2.17
N VAL A 77 -0.46 3.85 -0.91
CA VAL A 77 -0.91 5.11 -0.33
C VAL A 77 -0.23 5.33 1.02
N ALA A 78 0.32 6.52 1.22
CA ALA A 78 0.77 7.00 2.53
C ALA A 78 0.07 8.33 2.84
N ASN A 79 -0.52 8.39 4.02
CA ASN A 79 -1.30 9.53 4.47
C ASN A 79 -0.49 10.41 5.43
N GLY A 80 -0.68 11.72 5.31
CA GLY A 80 -0.12 12.72 6.20
C GLY A 80 -0.96 12.90 7.49
N PRO A 81 -1.04 14.13 8.03
CA PRO A 81 -1.59 14.36 9.36
C PRO A 81 -3.11 14.25 9.45
N THR A 82 -3.82 14.43 8.33
CA THR A 82 -5.29 14.46 8.31
C THR A 82 -5.85 13.13 7.86
N ALA A 83 -6.67 12.49 8.70
CA ALA A 83 -7.40 11.27 8.34
C ALA A 83 -8.34 11.53 7.14
N ARG A 84 -8.45 10.57 6.23
CA ARG A 84 -9.27 10.71 5.02
C ARG A 84 -9.77 9.36 4.51
N SER A 85 -10.87 9.40 3.77
CA SER A 85 -11.39 8.25 3.02
C SER A 85 -11.35 8.59 1.54
N VAL A 86 -10.84 7.67 0.72
CA VAL A 86 -10.73 7.86 -0.73
C VAL A 86 -11.30 6.65 -1.45
N ALA A 87 -12.03 6.90 -2.55
CA ALA A 87 -12.43 5.85 -3.48
C ALA A 87 -11.43 5.85 -4.64
N VAL A 88 -10.77 4.72 -4.87
CA VAL A 88 -9.74 4.56 -5.88
C VAL A 88 -10.25 3.68 -7.01
N PRO A 89 -10.57 4.26 -8.19
CA PRO A 89 -10.91 3.47 -9.37
C PRO A 89 -9.73 2.57 -9.78
N LEU A 90 -9.99 1.30 -10.08
CA LEU A 90 -8.98 0.33 -10.50
C LEU A 90 -8.75 0.30 -12.01
N SER A 91 -9.10 1.39 -12.71
CA SER A 91 -9.04 1.48 -14.18
C SER A 91 -7.63 1.34 -14.76
N PHE A 92 -6.60 1.41 -13.91
CA PHE A 92 -5.21 1.14 -14.26
C PHE A 92 -4.88 -0.34 -14.42
N LEU A 93 -5.72 -1.24 -13.89
CA LEU A 93 -5.57 -2.66 -14.10
C LEU A 93 -5.79 -3.03 -15.57
N GLY A 94 -5.16 -4.13 -15.98
CA GLY A 94 -5.37 -4.72 -17.30
C GLY A 94 -6.78 -5.32 -17.46
N GLY A 95 -7.01 -6.02 -18.56
CA GLY A 95 -8.23 -6.80 -18.74
C GLY A 95 -8.24 -8.05 -17.86
N GLY A 96 -9.41 -8.43 -17.35
CA GLY A 96 -9.60 -9.63 -16.55
C GLY A 96 -9.83 -9.37 -15.07
N ALA A 97 -9.99 -10.46 -14.32
CA ALA A 97 -10.03 -10.44 -12.87
C ALA A 97 -8.62 -10.66 -12.32
N CYS A 98 -8.28 -9.97 -11.24
CA CYS A 98 -6.99 -10.08 -10.55
C CYS A 98 -7.23 -10.47 -9.09
N GLU A 99 -6.32 -11.27 -8.55
CA GLU A 99 -6.26 -11.55 -7.12
C GLU A 99 -5.59 -10.39 -6.41
N ALA A 100 -6.31 -9.79 -5.46
CA ALA A 100 -5.86 -8.68 -4.65
C ALA A 100 -5.44 -9.18 -3.26
N LEU A 101 -4.23 -8.81 -2.83
CA LEU A 101 -3.78 -8.87 -1.44
C LEU A 101 -3.70 -7.45 -0.91
N LEU A 102 -4.52 -7.10 0.07
CA LEU A 102 -4.66 -5.76 0.62
C LEU A 102 -4.08 -5.73 2.03
N VAL A 103 -3.30 -4.70 2.34
CA VAL A 103 -2.81 -4.40 3.68
C VAL A 103 -3.20 -2.98 4.01
N ALA A 104 -4.04 -2.84 5.02
CA ALA A 104 -4.60 -1.58 5.47
C ALA A 104 -4.36 -1.37 6.96
N ASP A 105 -4.55 -0.13 7.40
CA ASP A 105 -4.64 0.17 8.82
C ASP A 105 -5.82 -0.56 9.47
N GLN A 106 -5.58 -1.08 10.69
CA GLN A 106 -6.66 -1.46 11.58
C GLN A 106 -7.04 -0.25 12.43
N LEU A 107 -8.24 0.29 12.22
CA LEU A 107 -8.65 1.56 12.84
C LEU A 107 -8.82 1.44 14.37
N ASP A 108 -9.27 0.28 14.83
CA ASP A 108 -9.51 0.01 16.26
C ASP A 108 -8.26 -0.47 17.02
N ASP A 109 -7.20 -0.87 16.30
CA ASP A 109 -5.92 -1.29 16.88
C ASP A 109 -4.75 -0.69 16.07
N PRO A 110 -4.20 0.45 16.49
CA PRO A 110 -3.10 1.13 15.80
C PRO A 110 -1.81 0.31 15.68
N ALA A 111 -1.65 -0.76 16.47
CA ALA A 111 -0.49 -1.64 16.44
C ALA A 111 -0.66 -2.81 15.45
N ALA A 112 -1.88 -3.08 15.01
CA ALA A 112 -2.21 -4.13 14.06
C ALA A 112 -2.28 -3.62 12.61
N VAL A 113 -2.37 -4.58 11.69
CA VAL A 113 -2.74 -4.36 10.29
C VAL A 113 -3.93 -5.24 9.97
N ARG A 114 -4.77 -4.78 9.04
CA ARG A 114 -5.76 -5.64 8.40
C ARG A 114 -5.19 -6.18 7.11
N VAL A 115 -5.28 -7.49 6.91
CA VAL A 115 -4.85 -8.17 5.69
C VAL A 115 -6.08 -8.83 5.08
N ASP A 116 -6.44 -8.42 3.88
CA ASP A 116 -7.62 -8.90 3.18
C ASP A 116 -7.22 -9.51 1.83
N HIS A 117 -8.00 -10.49 1.38
CA HIS A 117 -7.90 -11.07 0.04
C HIS A 117 -9.22 -10.88 -0.69
N SER A 118 -9.16 -10.50 -1.95
CA SER A 118 -10.35 -10.40 -2.80
C SER A 118 -10.00 -10.57 -4.28
N THR A 119 -11.00 -10.85 -5.10
CA THR A 119 -10.87 -10.79 -6.54
C THR A 119 -11.47 -9.47 -7.03
N VAL A 120 -10.71 -8.71 -7.82
CA VAL A 120 -11.14 -7.39 -8.35
C VAL A 120 -10.97 -7.31 -9.86
N ARG A 121 -11.61 -6.33 -10.48
CA ARG A 121 -11.55 -6.01 -11.91
C ARG A 121 -11.27 -4.53 -12.10
N ARG A 122 -10.88 -4.16 -13.32
CA ARG A 122 -10.58 -2.77 -13.68
C ARG A 122 -11.76 -1.78 -13.52
N ASP A 123 -12.98 -2.30 -13.57
CA ASP A 123 -14.20 -1.50 -13.44
C ASP A 123 -14.63 -1.32 -11.97
N ASP A 124 -13.92 -1.97 -11.03
CA ASP A 124 -14.16 -1.82 -9.60
C ASP A 124 -13.50 -0.55 -9.04
N SER A 125 -13.91 -0.20 -7.83
CA SER A 125 -13.31 0.88 -7.03
C SER A 125 -13.06 0.39 -5.61
N LEU A 126 -11.87 0.66 -5.08
CA LEU A 126 -11.52 0.36 -3.70
C LEU A 126 -11.73 1.56 -2.81
N LYS A 127 -12.52 1.39 -1.75
CA LYS A 127 -12.58 2.35 -0.65
C LYS A 127 -11.39 2.15 0.28
N VAL A 128 -10.61 3.18 0.49
CA VAL A 128 -9.42 3.18 1.35
C VAL A 128 -9.62 4.20 2.46
N ASP A 129 -9.77 3.71 3.69
CA ASP A 129 -9.84 4.52 4.89
C ASP A 129 -8.44 4.68 5.49
N LEU A 130 -7.98 5.92 5.62
CA LEU A 130 -6.64 6.27 6.08
C LEU A 130 -6.73 7.08 7.37
N ARG A 131 -6.08 6.57 8.43
CA ARG A 131 -5.87 7.37 9.65
C ARG A 131 -4.74 8.38 9.45
N ALA A 132 -4.59 9.33 10.37
CA ALA A 132 -3.42 10.21 10.42
C ALA A 132 -2.13 9.37 10.51
N GLY A 133 -1.15 9.66 9.65
CA GLY A 133 0.08 8.86 9.53
C GLY A 133 -0.16 7.43 9.04
N GLY A 134 -1.35 7.17 8.49
CA GLY A 134 -1.78 5.86 8.02
C GLY A 134 -1.24 5.51 6.64
N GLY A 135 -1.60 4.32 6.17
CA GLY A 135 -1.23 3.86 4.85
C GLY A 135 -2.06 2.69 4.36
N PHE A 136 -1.86 2.37 3.09
CA PHE A 136 -2.53 1.28 2.42
C PHE A 136 -1.65 0.76 1.30
N VAL A 137 -1.58 -0.57 1.17
CA VAL A 137 -0.89 -1.20 0.05
C VAL A 137 -1.72 -2.37 -0.44
N ALA A 138 -2.00 -2.42 -1.74
CA ALA A 138 -2.59 -3.57 -2.38
C ALA A 138 -1.70 -4.07 -3.51
N ARG A 139 -1.54 -5.39 -3.62
CA ARG A 139 -0.93 -6.07 -4.75
C ARG A 139 -2.03 -6.75 -5.58
N PHE A 140 -1.98 -6.58 -6.90
CA PHE A 140 -2.89 -7.22 -7.86
C PHE A 140 -2.08 -8.09 -8.81
N ALA A 141 -2.39 -9.39 -8.86
CA ALA A 141 -1.71 -10.38 -9.70
C ALA A 141 -2.70 -11.26 -10.46
#